data_AF-A0A7L4TJ71-F1
#
_entry.id   AF-A0A7L4TJ71-F1
#
_cell.length_a   1.000
_cell.length_b   1.000
_cell.length_c   1.000
_cell.angle_alpha   90.00
_cell.angle_beta   90.00
_cell.angle_gamma   90.00
#
_symmetry.space_group_name_H-M   'P 1'
#
loop_
_entity.id
_entity.type
_entity.pdbx_description
1 polymer ?
#
loop_
_entity_poly.entity_id
_entity_poly.type
_entity_poly.pdbx_seq_one_letter_code
_entity_poly.pdbx_strand_id
1 'polypeptide(L)'
;LPAGFIFMIALSIALPLNYPKVDDQMDRIKAHAPKAIMMAAIILAAGSFLGILGGSGMLDALATDLVTLLPAFIIPYLHLIIGFFGAPFELILNTDAYYFALLPVVEQIVTSYGVESTSAAYAMVIGNIIGTFISPF
;
A
#
# COMPACT_ATOMS: atom_id res chain seq x y z
N LEU A 1 22.06 2.37 3.14
CA LEU A 1 21.61 1.15 3.85
C LEU A 1 20.08 1.09 3.78
N PRO A 2 19.45 -0.07 3.59
CA PRO A 2 17.98 -0.18 3.58
C PRO A 2 17.37 0.30 4.90
N ALA A 3 16.18 0.91 4.86
CA ALA A 3 15.54 1.50 6.04
C ALA A 3 15.36 0.51 7.20
N GLY A 4 14.91 -0.72 6.90
CA GLY A 4 14.76 -1.77 7.91
C GLY A 4 16.09 -2.17 8.58
N PHE A 5 17.18 -2.16 7.82
CA PHE A 5 18.51 -2.46 8.37
C PHE A 5 19.01 -1.34 9.28
N ILE A 6 18.79 -0.08 8.88
CA ILE A 6 19.09 1.09 9.73
C ILE A 6 18.29 1.01 11.03
N PHE A 7 16.99 0.70 10.95
CA PHE A 7 16.14 0.53 12.13
C PHE A 7 16.67 -0.55 13.07
N MET A 8 17.04 -1.73 12.56
CA MET A 8 17.59 -2.81 13.40
C MET A 8 18.87 -2.40 14.12
N ILE A 9 19.79 -1.72 13.44
CA ILE A 9 21.03 -1.22 14.06
C ILE A 9 20.71 -0.17 15.12
N ALA A 10 19.90 0.82 14.77
CA ALA A 10 19.52 1.90 15.67
C ALA A 10 18.80 1.37 16.91
N LEU A 11 17.86 0.44 16.75
CA LEU A 11 17.13 -0.18 17.87
C LEU A 11 18.08 -1.01 18.75
N SER A 12 18.99 -1.79 18.15
CA SER A 12 19.95 -2.62 18.89
C SER A 12 20.91 -1.80 19.76
N ILE A 13 21.18 -0.55 19.37
CA ILE A 13 22.02 0.38 20.12
C ILE A 13 21.18 1.21 21.10
N ALA A 14 20.08 1.79 20.64
CA ALA A 14 19.25 2.69 21.44
C ALA A 14 18.53 1.98 22.58
N LEU A 15 18.07 0.73 22.37
CA LEU A 15 17.28 0.02 23.37
C LEU A 15 18.11 -0.31 24.64
N PRO A 16 19.34 -0.88 24.56
CA PRO A 16 20.17 -1.09 25.75
C PRO A 16 20.68 0.21 26.39
N LEU A 17 20.93 1.26 25.59
CA LEU A 17 21.41 2.55 26.12
C LEU A 17 20.32 3.27 26.92
N ASN A 18 19.07 3.21 26.49
CA ASN A 18 17.96 3.87 27.20
C ASN A 18 17.34 2.98 28.30
N TYR A 19 17.43 1.65 28.17
CA TYR A 19 16.88 0.69 29.13
C TYR A 19 17.93 -0.37 29.48
N PRO A 20 18.78 -0.13 30.49
CA PRO A 20 19.86 -1.05 30.85
C PRO A 20 19.37 -2.41 31.39
N LYS A 21 18.15 -2.48 31.93
CA LYS A 21 17.55 -3.72 32.44
C LYS A 21 16.83 -4.47 31.31
N VAL A 22 17.07 -5.78 31.23
CA VAL A 22 16.47 -6.65 30.20
C VAL A 22 14.95 -6.66 30.26
N ASP A 23 14.36 -6.61 31.47
CA ASP A 23 12.91 -6.58 31.65
C ASP A 23 12.29 -5.31 31.03
N ASP A 24 12.90 -4.15 31.29
CA ASP A 24 12.45 -2.87 30.73
C ASP A 24 12.56 -2.87 29.19
N GLN A 25 13.59 -3.49 28.62
CA GLN A 25 13.73 -3.64 27.16
C GLN A 25 12.59 -4.49 26.58
N MET A 26 12.31 -5.62 27.23
CA MET A 26 11.25 -6.54 26.83
C MET A 26 9.87 -5.87 26.87
N ASP A 27 9.61 -5.05 27.89
CA ASP A 27 8.35 -4.31 28.01
C ASP A 27 8.16 -3.31 26.86
N ARG A 28 9.24 -2.63 26.43
CA ARG A 28 9.18 -1.74 25.26
C ARG A 28 8.93 -2.49 23.97
N ILE A 29 9.57 -3.65 23.77
CA ILE A 29 9.31 -4.50 22.60
C ILE A 29 7.84 -4.94 22.59
N LYS A 30 7.33 -5.44 23.73
CA LYS A 30 5.94 -5.88 23.87
C LYS A 30 4.93 -4.75 23.64
N ALA A 31 5.24 -3.52 24.05
CA ALA A 31 4.36 -2.38 23.83
C ALA A 31 4.15 -2.05 22.34
N HIS A 32 5.14 -2.33 21.48
CA HIS A 32 5.07 -2.05 20.04
C HIS A 32 4.80 -3.29 19.18
N ALA A 33 5.00 -4.50 19.71
CA ALA A 33 4.84 -5.76 19.00
C ALA A 33 3.45 -5.95 18.38
N PRO A 34 2.31 -5.66 19.05
CA PRO A 34 0.99 -5.91 18.47
C PRO A 34 0.76 -5.16 17.14
N LYS A 35 1.15 -3.87 17.08
CA LYS A 35 1.01 -3.06 15.87
C LYS A 35 1.93 -3.57 14.75
N ALA A 36 3.17 -3.92 15.10
CA ALA A 36 4.14 -4.45 14.13
C ALA A 36 3.70 -5.81 13.55
N ILE A 37 3.21 -6.72 14.40
CA ILE A 37 2.71 -8.03 13.99
C ILE A 37 1.48 -7.88 13.09
N MET A 38 0.56 -6.98 13.44
CA MET A 38 -0.62 -6.71 12.62
C MET A 38 -0.23 -6.21 11.23
N MET A 39 0.68 -5.24 11.14
CA MET A 39 1.19 -4.74 9.85
C MET A 39 1.87 -5.86 9.04
N ALA A 40 2.70 -6.69 9.68
CA ALA A 40 3.35 -7.82 9.01
C ALA A 40 2.33 -8.85 8.47
N ALA A 41 1.25 -9.12 9.23
CA ALA A 41 0.17 -10.00 8.80
C ALA A 41 -0.60 -9.43 7.61
N ILE A 42 -0.89 -8.12 7.61
CA ILE A 42 -1.54 -7.42 6.49
C ILE A 42 -0.67 -7.53 5.23
N ILE A 43 0.62 -7.23 5.32
CA ILE A 43 1.55 -7.32 4.17
C ILE A 43 1.63 -8.76 3.64
N LEU A 44 1.67 -9.77 4.51
CA LEU A 44 1.65 -11.18 4.10
C LEU A 44 0.34 -11.57 3.41
N ALA A 45 -0.79 -11.14 3.96
CA ALA A 45 -2.10 -11.40 3.39
C ALA A 45 -2.26 -10.70 2.03
N ALA A 46 -1.85 -9.43 1.94
CA ALA A 46 -1.81 -8.66 0.70
C ALA A 46 -0.91 -9.30 -0.36
N GLY A 47 0.30 -9.73 0.02
CA GLY A 47 1.22 -10.42 -0.88
C GLY A 47 0.65 -11.75 -1.39
N SER A 48 0.00 -12.51 -0.51
CA SER A 48 -0.67 -13.76 -0.88
C SER A 48 -1.88 -13.52 -1.79
N PHE A 49 -2.69 -12.50 -1.47
CA PHE A 49 -3.81 -12.06 -2.30
C PHE A 49 -3.34 -11.66 -3.69
N LEU A 50 -2.37 -10.75 -3.79
CA LEU A 50 -1.80 -10.30 -5.06
C LEU A 50 -1.14 -11.45 -5.83
N GLY A 51 -0.46 -12.37 -5.13
CA GLY A 51 0.11 -13.57 -5.72
C GLY A 51 -0.94 -14.49 -6.34
N ILE A 52 -2.10 -14.65 -5.69
CA ILE A 52 -3.24 -15.39 -6.26
C ILE A 52 -3.82 -14.61 -7.45
N LEU A 53 -4.07 -13.30 -7.31
CA LEU A 53 -4.67 -12.48 -8.38
C LEU A 53 -3.84 -12.53 -9.67
N GLY A 54 -2.52 -12.35 -9.55
CA GLY A 54 -1.59 -12.38 -10.68
C GLY A 54 -1.37 -13.80 -11.18
N GLY A 55 -1.10 -14.76 -10.30
CA GLY A 55 -0.79 -16.15 -10.66
C GLY A 55 -1.98 -16.90 -11.29
N SER A 56 -3.21 -16.52 -10.97
CA SER A 56 -4.41 -17.11 -11.57
C SER A 56 -4.88 -16.41 -12.85
N GLY A 57 -4.26 -15.28 -13.24
CA GLY A 57 -4.73 -14.43 -14.34
C GLY A 57 -5.98 -13.61 -14.02
N MET A 58 -6.39 -13.52 -12.74
CA MET A 58 -7.58 -12.75 -12.37
C MET A 58 -7.38 -11.24 -12.57
N LEU A 59 -6.15 -10.72 -12.42
CA LEU A 59 -5.84 -9.33 -12.76
C LEU A 59 -6.11 -9.02 -14.24
N ASP A 60 -5.74 -9.93 -15.15
CA ASP A 60 -5.94 -9.74 -16.59
C ASP A 60 -7.42 -9.78 -16.97
N ALA A 61 -8.18 -10.69 -16.36
CA ALA A 61 -9.63 -10.78 -16.52
C ALA A 61 -10.32 -9.49 -16.03
N LEU A 62 -9.97 -9.03 -14.81
CA LEU A 62 -10.50 -7.79 -14.25
C LEU A 62 -10.19 -6.58 -15.13
N ALA A 63 -8.96 -6.49 -15.64
CA ALA A 63 -8.56 -5.41 -16.53
C ALA A 63 -9.38 -5.45 -17.83
N THR A 64 -9.51 -6.62 -18.46
CA THR A 64 -10.28 -6.80 -19.70
C THR A 64 -11.76 -6.46 -19.50
N ASP A 65 -12.38 -6.92 -18.42
CA ASP A 65 -13.78 -6.66 -18.13
C ASP A 65 -14.04 -5.18 -17.81
N LEU A 66 -13.18 -4.54 -17.01
CA LEU A 66 -13.33 -3.11 -16.68
C LEU A 66 -13.17 -2.20 -17.90
N VAL A 67 -12.29 -2.57 -18.83
CA VAL A 67 -12.13 -1.87 -20.12
C VAL A 67 -13.42 -1.89 -20.94
N THR A 68 -14.24 -2.95 -20.84
CA THR A 68 -15.54 -2.99 -21.56
C THR A 68 -16.60 -2.06 -20.96
N LEU A 69 -16.50 -1.77 -19.66
CA LEU A 69 -17.42 -0.88 -18.95
C LEU A 69 -17.01 0.59 -19.06
N LEU A 70 -15.70 0.86 -19.17
CA LEU A 70 -15.16 2.21 -19.22
C LEU A 70 -15.06 2.73 -20.66
N PRO A 71 -15.37 4.02 -20.92
CA PRO A 71 -15.10 4.64 -22.21
C PRO A 71 -13.61 4.58 -22.55
N ALA A 72 -13.27 4.15 -23.77
CA ALA A 72 -11.88 3.96 -24.21
C ALA A 72 -10.97 5.19 -24.00
N PHE A 73 -11.53 6.40 -24.04
CA PHE A 73 -10.79 7.64 -23.83
C PHE A 73 -10.37 7.88 -22.36
N ILE A 74 -11.06 7.27 -21.40
CA ILE A 74 -10.82 7.47 -19.96
C ILE A 74 -9.69 6.58 -19.45
N ILE A 75 -9.52 5.40 -20.06
CA ILE A 75 -8.64 4.34 -19.58
C ILE A 75 -7.20 4.81 -19.37
N PRO A 76 -6.56 5.54 -20.31
CA PRO A 76 -5.21 6.04 -20.09
C PRO A 76 -5.08 7.03 -18.93
N TYR A 77 -6.17 7.68 -18.53
CA TYR A 77 -6.20 8.68 -17.46
C TYR A 77 -6.77 8.14 -16.14
N LEU A 78 -7.09 6.85 -16.06
CA LEU A 78 -7.75 6.25 -14.90
C LEU A 78 -6.97 6.47 -13.60
N HIS A 79 -5.65 6.34 -13.64
CA HIS A 79 -4.76 6.58 -12.50
C HIS A 79 -4.80 8.05 -12.01
N LEU A 80 -4.95 9.01 -12.92
CA LEU A 80 -5.11 10.43 -12.57
C LEU A 80 -6.49 10.71 -11.97
N ILE A 81 -7.53 10.08 -12.50
CA ILE A 81 -8.90 10.22 -11.98
C ILE A 81 -8.99 9.64 -10.57
N ILE A 82 -8.47 8.43 -10.37
CA ILE A 82 -8.47 7.79 -9.05
C ILE A 82 -7.56 8.56 -8.09
N GLY A 83 -6.40 9.04 -8.54
CA GLY A 83 -5.55 9.93 -7.74
C GLY A 83 -6.27 11.23 -7.35
N PHE A 84 -7.00 11.86 -8.27
CA PHE A 84 -7.78 13.07 -7.98
C PHE A 84 -8.89 12.81 -6.95
N PHE A 85 -9.58 11.67 -7.06
CA PHE A 85 -10.57 11.21 -6.08
C PHE A 85 -9.95 10.43 -4.91
N GLY A 86 -8.63 10.47 -4.74
CA GLY A 86 -7.92 9.72 -3.70
C GLY A 86 -8.40 10.08 -2.30
N ALA A 87 -8.74 11.34 -2.07
CA ALA A 87 -9.29 11.83 -0.81
C ALA A 87 -10.65 11.19 -0.44
N PRO A 88 -11.69 11.26 -1.30
CA PRO A 88 -12.91 10.49 -1.09
C PRO A 88 -12.70 8.98 -0.98
N PHE A 89 -11.78 8.40 -1.77
CA PHE A 89 -11.49 6.98 -1.68
C PHE A 89 -10.84 6.59 -0.36
N GLU A 90 -9.97 7.42 0.21
CA GLU A 90 -9.34 7.19 1.53
C GLU A 90 -10.32 7.34 2.72
N LEU A 91 -11.47 7.97 2.51
CA LEU A 91 -12.55 7.98 3.51
C LEU A 91 -13.34 6.65 3.51
N ILE A 92 -13.41 5.98 2.36
CA ILE A 92 -14.19 4.76 2.16
C ILE A 92 -13.31 3.52 2.35
N LEU A 93 -12.08 3.59 1.85
CA LEU A 93 -11.04 2.57 1.92
C LEU A 93 -10.00 3.04 2.91
N ASN A 94 -9.44 2.12 3.70
CA ASN A 94 -8.23 2.44 4.46
C ASN A 94 -7.00 2.44 3.54
N THR A 95 -5.92 3.04 4.03
CA THR A 95 -4.64 3.14 3.33
C THR A 95 -4.15 1.78 2.81
N ASP A 96 -4.26 0.73 3.62
CA ASP A 96 -3.82 -0.63 3.25
C ASP A 96 -4.61 -1.18 2.05
N ALA A 97 -5.95 -1.06 2.05
CA ALA A 97 -6.78 -1.52 0.94
C ALA A 97 -6.50 -0.73 -0.35
N TYR A 98 -6.26 0.58 -0.24
CA TYR A 98 -5.92 1.42 -1.38
C TYR A 98 -4.63 0.95 -2.07
N TYR A 99 -3.58 0.68 -1.30
CA TYR A 99 -2.28 0.27 -1.85
C TYR A 99 -2.22 -1.19 -2.26
N PHE A 100 -2.85 -2.10 -1.51
CA PHE A 100 -2.68 -3.53 -1.73
C PHE A 100 -3.74 -4.14 -2.66
N ALA A 101 -4.91 -3.50 -2.80
CA ALA A 101 -5.98 -4.01 -3.65
C ALA A 101 -6.29 -3.10 -4.84
N LEU A 102 -6.45 -1.79 -4.63
CA LEU A 102 -6.87 -0.88 -5.70
C LEU A 102 -5.72 -0.54 -6.66
N LEU A 103 -4.57 -0.13 -6.14
CA LEU A 103 -3.43 0.28 -6.96
C LEU A 103 -3.00 -0.79 -7.98
N PRO A 104 -2.82 -2.08 -7.62
CA PRO A 104 -2.39 -3.09 -8.58
C PRO A 104 -3.40 -3.32 -9.71
N VAL A 105 -4.69 -3.21 -9.43
CA VAL A 105 -5.75 -3.34 -10.44
C VAL A 105 -5.71 -2.17 -11.42
N VAL A 106 -5.59 -0.93 -10.90
CA VAL A 106 -5.49 0.27 -11.74
C VAL A 106 -4.22 0.25 -12.57
N GLU A 107 -3.11 -0.14 -11.98
CA GLU A 107 -1.81 -0.29 -12.64
C GLU A 107 -1.89 -1.29 -13.80
N GLN A 108 -2.48 -2.47 -13.59
CA GLN A 108 -2.66 -3.48 -14.64
C GLN A 108 -3.46 -2.94 -15.84
N ILE A 109 -4.51 -2.16 -15.56
CA ILE A 109 -5.35 -1.55 -16.59
C ILE A 109 -4.56 -0.51 -17.38
N VAL A 110 -3.93 0.46 -16.71
CA VAL A 110 -3.32 1.60 -17.40
C VAL A 110 -2.01 1.23 -18.12
N THR A 111 -1.26 0.26 -17.60
CA THR A 111 -0.03 -0.24 -18.23
C THR A 111 -0.31 -0.97 -19.54
N SER A 112 -1.44 -1.68 -19.64
CA SER A 112 -1.93 -2.27 -20.88
C SER A 112 -2.24 -1.22 -21.97
N TYR A 113 -2.39 0.05 -21.57
CA TYR A 113 -2.63 1.21 -22.45
C TYR A 113 -1.41 2.13 -22.61
N GLY A 114 -0.21 1.64 -22.23
CA GLY A 114 1.05 2.34 -22.45
C GLY A 114 1.42 3.38 -21.38
N VAL A 115 0.71 3.42 -20.26
CA VAL A 115 1.08 4.26 -19.10
C VAL A 115 2.17 3.59 -18.29
N GLU A 116 3.19 4.34 -17.90
CA GLU A 116 4.24 3.83 -17.01
C GLU A 116 3.68 3.54 -15.61
N SER A 117 3.98 2.35 -15.08
CA SER A 117 3.61 1.93 -13.71
C SER A 117 3.98 2.97 -12.65
N THR A 118 5.18 3.57 -12.75
CA THR A 118 5.65 4.58 -11.81
C THR A 118 4.77 5.84 -11.83
N SER A 119 4.31 6.27 -13.01
CA SER A 119 3.39 7.41 -13.15
C SER A 119 2.04 7.13 -12.48
N ALA A 120 1.51 5.92 -12.67
CA ALA A 120 0.27 5.50 -12.03
C ALA A 120 0.41 5.47 -10.50
N ALA A 121 1.49 4.87 -10.00
CA ALA A 121 1.78 4.82 -8.58
C ALA A 121 1.91 6.22 -7.98
N TYR A 122 2.66 7.14 -8.61
CA TYR A 122 2.81 8.49 -8.10
C TYR A 122 1.49 9.26 -8.06
N ALA A 123 0.69 9.21 -9.12
CA ALA A 123 -0.60 9.89 -9.16
C ALA A 123 -1.53 9.42 -8.02
N MET A 124 -1.60 8.10 -7.82
CA MET A 124 -2.44 7.50 -6.80
C MET A 124 -1.92 7.75 -5.38
N VAL A 125 -0.59 7.68 -5.17
CA VAL A 125 0.05 7.97 -3.88
C VAL A 125 -0.17 9.43 -3.47
N ILE A 126 0.03 10.37 -4.40
CA ILE A 126 -0.18 11.80 -4.14
C ILE A 126 -1.64 12.04 -3.74
N GLY A 127 -2.59 11.45 -4.47
CA GLY A 127 -4.02 11.51 -4.17
C GLY A 127 -4.37 10.97 -2.78
N ASN A 128 -3.80 9.82 -2.42
CA ASN A 128 -4.03 9.16 -1.15
C ASN A 128 -3.50 9.99 0.03
N ILE A 129 -2.27 10.51 -0.07
CA ILE A 129 -1.64 11.33 0.98
C ILE A 129 -2.49 12.56 1.31
N ILE A 130 -3.06 13.22 0.30
CA ILE A 130 -3.99 14.35 0.52
C ILE A 130 -5.22 13.89 1.29
N GLY A 131 -5.75 12.70 0.98
CA GLY A 131 -6.84 12.06 1.70
C GLY A 131 -6.54 11.79 3.16
N THR A 132 -5.34 11.31 3.49
CA THR A 132 -4.94 11.03 4.87
C THR A 132 -5.01 12.27 5.77
N PHE A 133 -4.77 13.48 5.25
CA PHE A 133 -4.85 14.71 6.05
C PHE A 133 -6.27 15.14 6.41
N ILE A 134 -7.28 14.64 5.69
CA ILE A 134 -8.69 14.96 5.92
C ILE A 134 -9.49 13.75 6.43
N SER A 135 -8.89 12.55 6.41
CA SER A 135 -9.53 11.32 6.87
C SER A 135 -9.59 11.26 8.40
N PRO A 136 -10.71 10.79 9.00
CA PRO A 136 -10.84 10.65 10.44
C PRO A 136 -10.11 9.42 11.02
N PHE A 137 -9.47 8.61 10.18
CA PHE A 137 -8.80 7.35 10.54
C PHE A 137 -7.27 7.48 10.51
#